data_AF-A0A382XIB3-F1
#
_entry.id   AF-A0A382XIB3-F1
#
_cell.length_a   1.000
_cell.length_b   1.000
_cell.length_c   1.000
_cell.angle_alpha   90.00
_cell.angle_beta   90.00
_cell.angle_gamma   90.00
#
_symmetry.space_group_name_H-M   'P 1'
#
loop_
_entity.id
_entity.type
_entity.pdbx_description
1 polymer ?
#
loop_
_entity_poly.entity_id
_entity_poly.type
_entity_poly.pdbx_seq_one_letter_code
_entity_poly.pdbx_strand_id
1 'polypeptide(L)' 'MDLPRINMYERLRDFFVPSAVLDDIFSKEDDISVLENAWSSLLSDGLSEDETAERIAELVFKETEIDPDQGLEEEEK' A
#
# COMPACT_ATOMS: atom_id res chain seq x y z
N MET A 1 -5.78 14.04 -12.86
CA MET A 1 -5.74 13.63 -11.44
C MET A 1 -6.76 12.53 -11.30
N ASP A 2 -6.29 11.28 -11.36
CA ASP A 2 -7.14 10.11 -11.21
C ASP A 2 -7.46 9.94 -9.73
N LEU A 3 -8.66 10.40 -9.32
CA LEU A 3 -9.20 10.21 -7.97
C LEU A 3 -8.97 8.80 -7.37
N PRO A 4 -9.16 7.68 -8.11
CA PRO A 4 -8.93 6.35 -7.55
C PRO A 4 -7.47 6.10 -7.15
N ARG A 5 -6.50 6.65 -7.89
CA ARG A 5 -5.07 6.51 -7.58
C ARG A 5 -4.68 7.26 -6.32
N ILE A 6 -5.24 8.47 -6.13
CA ILE A 6 -5.03 9.26 -4.91
C ILE A 6 -5.61 8.53 -3.69
N ASN A 7 -6.82 7.97 -3.82
CA ASN A 7 -7.47 7.23 -2.75
C ASN A 7 -6.67 5.98 -2.34
N MET A 8 -6.14 5.22 -3.32
CA MET A 8 -5.26 4.08 -3.05
C MET A 8 -3.96 4.50 -2.37
N TYR A 9 -3.33 5.58 -2.85
CA TYR A 9 -2.08 6.10 -2.26
C TYR A 9 -2.29 6.52 -0.80
N GLU A 10 -3.36 7.26 -0.51
CA GLU A 10 -3.67 7.69 0.87
C GLU A 10 -3.97 6.50 1.78
N ARG A 11 -4.75 5.52 1.30
CA ARG A 11 -5.03 4.29 2.06
C ARG A 11 -3.76 3.51 2.37
N LEU A 12 -2.91 3.23 1.38
CA LEU A 12 -1.66 2.49 1.61
C LEU A 12 -0.73 3.23 2.57
N ARG A 13 -0.67 4.56 2.48
CA ARG A 13 0.07 5.39 3.44
C ARG A 13 -0.49 5.31 4.85
N ASP A 14 -1.83 5.25 5.00
CA ASP A 14 -2.48 5.05 6.30
C ASP A 14 -2.14 3.67 6.91
N PHE A 15 -1.83 2.67 6.09
CA PHE A 15 -1.28 1.38 6.51
C PHE A 15 0.25 1.35 6.62
N PHE A 16 0.86 2.50 6.92
CA PHE A 16 2.30 2.67 7.16
C PHE A 16 3.23 2.36 5.97
N VAL A 17 2.71 2.17 4.75
CA VAL A 17 3.58 1.96 3.59
C VAL A 17 4.42 3.22 3.35
N PRO A 18 5.76 3.12 3.32
CA PRO A 18 6.62 4.27 3.14
C PRO A 18 6.33 4.99 1.82
N SER A 19 6.29 6.33 1.87
CA SER A 19 6.11 7.16 0.67
C SER A 19 7.14 6.87 -0.42
N ALA A 20 8.38 6.50 -0.06
CA ALA A 20 9.40 6.11 -1.03
C ALA A 20 9.01 4.85 -1.84
N VAL A 21 8.32 3.89 -1.23
CA VAL A 21 7.83 2.68 -1.91
C VAL A 21 6.62 3.01 -2.77
N LEU A 22 5.70 3.82 -2.25
CA LEU A 22 4.56 4.29 -3.03
C LEU A 22 5.01 5.11 -4.23
N ASP A 23 5.96 6.02 -4.08
CA ASP A 23 6.50 6.81 -5.19
C ASP A 23 7.18 5.92 -6.24
N ASP A 24 7.89 4.86 -5.82
CA ASP A 24 8.50 3.92 -6.76
C ASP A 24 7.45 3.12 -7.55
N ILE A 25 6.42 2.60 -6.87
CA ILE A 25 5.30 1.90 -7.49
C ILE A 25 4.54 2.84 -8.42
N PHE A 26 4.14 4.02 -7.94
CA PHE A 26 3.35 5.00 -8.69
C PHE A 26 4.16 5.72 -9.79
N SER A 27 5.48 5.63 -9.77
CA SER A 27 6.33 6.10 -10.87
C SER A 27 6.44 5.08 -12.01
N LYS A 28 6.02 3.82 -11.82
CA LYS A 28 6.12 2.74 -12.82
C LYS A 28 4.74 2.28 -13.24
N GLU A 29 4.45 2.44 -14.53
CA GLU A 29 3.12 2.13 -15.09
C GLU A 29 2.77 0.63 -14.98
N ASP A 30 3.77 -0.25 -15.12
CA ASP A 30 3.63 -1.70 -14.91
C ASP A 30 3.25 -2.01 -13.45
N ASP A 31 3.95 -1.42 -12.48
CA ASP A 31 3.72 -1.69 -11.05
C ASP A 31 2.36 -1.14 -10.59
N ILE A 32 1.97 0.06 -11.05
CA ILE A 32 0.60 0.59 -10.84
C ILE A 32 -0.43 -0.37 -11.41
N SER A 33 -0.22 -0.89 -12.62
CA SER A 33 -1.16 -1.81 -13.26
C SER A 33 -1.31 -3.10 -12.45
N VAL A 34 -0.23 -3.62 -11.87
CA VAL A 34 -0.29 -4.79 -10.97
C VAL A 34 -1.03 -4.44 -9.68
N LEU A 35 -0.75 -3.28 -9.08
CA LEU A 35 -1.40 -2.79 -7.87
C LEU A 35 -2.91 -2.61 -8.07
N GLU A 36 -3.34 -1.97 -9.17
CA GLU A 36 -4.74 -1.76 -9.52
C GLU A 36 -5.46 -3.10 -9.74
N ASN A 37 -4.81 -4.07 -10.40
CA ASN A 37 -5.37 -5.41 -10.57
C ASN A 37 -5.50 -6.16 -9.25
N ALA A 38 -4.47 -6.14 -8.40
CA ALA A 38 -4.51 -6.75 -7.08
C ALA A 38 -5.61 -6.14 -6.20
N TRP A 39 -5.71 -4.81 -6.21
CA TRP A 39 -6.74 -4.06 -5.51
C TRP A 39 -8.15 -4.46 -5.98
N SER A 40 -8.38 -4.45 -7.30
CA SER A 40 -9.68 -4.85 -7.86
C SER A 40 -10.00 -6.31 -7.59
N SER A 41 -9.01 -7.20 -7.56
CA SER A 41 -9.21 -8.61 -7.23
C SER A 41 -9.64 -8.80 -5.78
N LEU A 42 -9.00 -8.09 -4.86
CA LEU A 42 -9.34 -8.14 -3.43
C LEU A 42 -10.74 -7.57 -3.15
N LEU A 43 -11.10 -6.46 -3.79
CA LEU A 43 -12.47 -5.94 -3.74
C LEU A 43 -13.49 -6.94 -4.32
N SER A 44 -13.13 -7.64 -5.41
CA SER A 44 -13.99 -8.66 -6.01
C SER A 44 -14.15 -9.91 -5.14
N ASP A 45 -13.17 -10.20 -4.29
CA ASP A 45 -13.24 -11.26 -3.27
C ASP A 45 -14.15 -10.88 -2.09
N GLY A 46 -14.68 -9.65 -2.08
CA GLY A 46 -15.58 -9.14 -1.04
C GLY A 46 -14.86 -8.46 0.13
N LEU A 47 -13.56 -8.18 0.00
CA LEU A 47 -12.84 -7.40 0.98
C LEU A 47 -13.25 -5.93 0.89
N SER A 48 -13.24 -5.26 2.04
CA SER A 48 -13.35 -3.80 2.09
C SER A 48 -12.08 -3.14 1.54
N GLU A 49 -12.17 -1.85 1.20
CA GLU A 49 -11.01 -1.10 0.74
C GLU A 49 -9.90 -1.00 1.80
N ASP A 50 -10.27 -1.00 3.09
CA ASP A 50 -9.32 -0.98 4.20
C ASP A 50 -8.59 -2.33 4.32
N GLU A 51 -9.32 -3.45 4.31
CA GLU A 51 -8.72 -4.80 4.32
C GLU A 51 -7.86 -5.06 3.07
N THR A 52 -8.26 -4.49 1.93
CA THR A 52 -7.49 -4.55 0.69
C THR A 52 -6.16 -3.82 0.83
N ALA A 53 -6.19 -2.60 1.40
CA ALA A 53 -5.00 -1.81 1.62
C ALA A 53 -4.06 -2.46 2.65
N GLU A 54 -4.59 -3.03 3.72
CA GLU A 54 -3.82 -3.78 4.72
C GLU A 54 -3.06 -4.96 4.08
N ARG A 55 -3.76 -5.79 3.31
CA ARG A 55 -3.14 -6.96 2.63
C ARG A 55 -2.05 -6.56 1.66
N ILE A 56 -2.28 -5.50 0.89
CA ILE A 56 -1.30 -4.99 -0.06
C ILE A 56 -0.09 -4.43 0.71
N ALA A 57 -0.32 -3.67 1.77
CA ALA A 57 0.75 -3.16 2.63
C ALA A 57 1.61 -4.31 3.20
N GLU A 58 0.98 -5.35 3.76
CA GLU A 58 1.69 -6.54 4.26
C GLU A 58 2.57 -7.21 3.18
N LEU A 59 2.04 -7.36 1.96
CA LEU A 59 2.79 -7.92 0.83
C LEU A 59 3.98 -7.04 0.45
N VAL A 60 3.78 -5.72 0.41
CA VAL A 60 4.83 -4.74 0.11
C VAL A 60 5.91 -4.76 1.19
N PHE A 61 5.56 -4.78 2.48
CA PHE A 61 6.53 -4.91 3.57
C PHE A 61 7.34 -6.19 3.47
N LYS A 62 6.66 -7.32 3.19
CA LYS A 62 7.31 -8.62 3.02
C LYS A 62 8.27 -8.65 1.83
N GLU A 63 7.95 -7.98 0.73
CA GLU A 63 8.78 -7.96 -0.47
C GLU A 63 9.94 -6.96 -0.37
N THR A 64 9.76 -5.88 0.38
CA THR A 64 10.78 -4.85 0.58
C THR A 64 11.71 -5.12 1.77
N GLU A 65 11.47 -6.19 2.55
CA GLU A 65 12.15 -6.48 3.83
C GLU A 65 12.11 -5.28 4.80
N ILE A 66 11.16 -4.37 4.61
CA ILE A 66 10.95 -3.23 5.50
C ILE A 66 10.16 -3.76 6.69
N ASP A 67 10.80 -3.78 7.86
CA ASP A 67 10.12 -4.12 9.10
C ASP A 67 8.98 -3.10 9.34
N PRO A 68 7.74 -3.54 9.53
CA PRO A 68 6.63 -2.63 9.87
C PRO A 68 6.88 -1.85 11.17
N ASP A 69 7.82 -2.32 12.00
CA ASP A 69 8.35 -1.63 13.18
C ASP A 69 9.15 -0.35 12.87
N GLN A 70 9.49 -0.03 11.62
CA GLN A 70 10.09 1.27 11.26
C GLN A 70 9.12 2.46 11.41
N GLY A 71 7.84 2.20 11.74
CA GLY A 71 6.85 3.22 12.13
C GLY A 71 6.54 3.27 13.63
N LEU A 72 7.12 2.37 14.44
CA LEU A 72 6.99 2.31 15.89
C LEU A 72 8.35 2.58 16.53
N GLU A 73 8.95 3.74 16.27
CA GLU A 73 9.84 4.31 17.30
C GLU A 73 8.93 4.65 18.49
N GLU A 74 8.76 3.67 19.39
CA GLU A 74 8.45 3.94 20.78
C GLU A 74 9.45 5.03 21.23
N GLU A 75 8.96 6.26 21.37
CA GLU A 75 9.60 7.26 22.22
C GLU A 75 9.57 6.72 23.66
N GLU A 76 10.47 5.77 23.98
CA GLU A 76 10.84 5.48 25.35
C GLU A 76 11.68 6.67 25.84
N LYS A 77 11.06 7.49 26.70
CA LYS A 77 11.77 8.47 27.52
C LYS A 77 11.38 8.36 28.99
#